data_AF-A0A7C9PGM2-F1
#
_entry.id   AF-A0A7C9PGM2-F1
#
_cell.length_a   1.000
_cell.length_b   1.000
_cell.length_c   1.000
_cell.angle_alpha   90.00
_cell.angle_beta   90.00
_cell.angle_gamma   90.00
#
_symmetry.space_group_name_H-M   'P 1'
#
loop_
_entity.id
_entity.type
_entity.pdbx_description
1 polymer ?
#
loop_
_entity_poly.entity_id
_entity_poly.type
_entity_poly.pdbx_seq_one_letter_code
_entity_poly.pdbx_strand_id
1 'polypeptide(L)'
;MNRLRLWLGAAREWAPAMLILVVAALVAVYVAYRLLDPTPPRRLVMATAGEQSAYHVLGLRYRDALRPYGITVELRNTAGSAENLRLLTEEDGPVDVAFVQGGTWQAPVSDEEELPELVALGGLFHEPVWVFYREDSAVRLLGGCDNRDTEAERLRALRWGARPARLKLAKSAASEPGKVVAEVCGELPGLHALRGWKVNAGADGSGVQLLSRRLLEAAGLDHRDLTLSHQANTPAVVELLEGRLDAMVFISAPEASLIQMLLQTPGIKLMSFEQSQAYARKLPFLSAVTLPRGVVDLGRDLPSRDIQLVAPTASLVARESLHPALVQLLMQAAGRVHGTPGWFARAGEFPHAEGADFPLADEATRYYKSGKPLLQRYMPFWMANLIDRMWVALLSIMVVLIPLSRLLPPLYVFRMRSRVFRWYARLREIETAGQGVAADHAALLAELAELEQRVGQVKVPLSYAEELYALRQHIDMVRARLQEGGSASPAA
;
A
#
# COMPACT_ATOMS: atom_id res chain seq x y z
N MET A 1 17.23 54.62 17.63
CA MET A 1 17.08 53.69 18.77
C MET A 1 15.67 53.63 19.39
N ASN A 2 14.85 54.69 19.34
CA ASN A 2 13.51 54.71 19.97
C ASN A 2 12.41 53.88 19.28
N ARG A 3 12.41 53.72 17.95
CA ARG A 3 11.36 52.95 17.25
C ARG A 3 11.39 51.44 17.57
N LEU A 4 12.57 50.86 17.75
CA LEU A 4 12.71 49.44 18.12
C LEU A 4 12.20 49.16 19.54
N ARG A 5 12.48 50.05 20.51
CA ARG A 5 11.96 49.90 21.88
C ARG A 5 10.43 50.02 21.95
N LEU A 6 9.85 50.91 21.14
CA LEU A 6 8.40 51.05 21.02
C LEU A 6 7.76 49.82 20.37
N TRP A 7 8.38 49.26 19.32
CA TRP A 7 7.93 48.01 18.69
C TRP A 7 8.07 46.79 19.62
N LEU A 8 9.17 46.69 20.38
CA LEU A 8 9.39 45.65 21.39
C LEU A 8 8.40 45.75 22.56
N GLY A 9 8.04 46.96 22.98
CA GLY A 9 6.99 47.21 23.97
C GLY A 9 5.63 46.73 23.49
N ALA A 10 5.23 47.14 22.28
CA ALA A 10 4.00 46.66 21.65
C ALA A 10 4.00 45.14 21.45
N ALA A 11 5.08 44.54 20.94
CA ALA A 11 5.16 43.09 20.76
C ALA A 11 5.02 42.30 22.07
N ARG A 12 5.60 42.80 23.17
CA ARG A 12 5.47 42.20 24.51
C ARG A 12 4.03 42.30 25.05
N GLU A 13 3.29 43.33 24.69
CA GLU A 13 1.91 43.55 25.12
C GLU A 13 0.91 42.65 24.38
N TRP A 14 1.20 42.32 23.12
CA TRP A 14 0.42 41.39 22.29
C TRP A 14 0.80 39.92 22.49
N ALA A 15 1.94 39.66 23.15
CA ALA A 15 2.44 38.32 23.45
C ALA A 15 1.38 37.37 24.06
N PRO A 16 0.57 37.73 25.07
CA PRO A 16 -0.45 36.82 25.60
C PRO A 16 -1.58 36.52 24.61
N ALA A 17 -1.97 37.48 23.77
CA ALA A 17 -3.00 37.28 22.75
C ALA A 17 -2.49 36.41 21.59
N MET A 18 -1.25 36.63 21.14
CA MET A 18 -0.59 35.78 20.16
C MET A 18 -0.33 34.38 20.72
N LEU A 19 0.02 34.25 22.01
CA LEU A 19 0.19 32.96 22.65
C LEU A 19 -1.10 32.13 22.61
N ILE A 20 -2.27 32.74 22.88
CA ILE A 20 -3.56 32.04 22.79
C ILE A 20 -3.80 31.54 21.37
N LEU A 21 -3.51 32.35 20.34
CA LEU A 21 -3.68 31.95 18.94
C LEU A 21 -2.72 30.82 18.54
N VAL A 22 -1.46 30.90 18.96
CA VAL A 22 -0.47 29.83 18.73
C VAL A 22 -0.89 28.54 19.43
N VAL A 23 -1.35 28.62 20.68
CA VAL A 23 -1.85 27.45 21.41
C VAL A 23 -3.08 26.88 20.72
N ALA A 24 -4.04 27.71 20.29
CA ALA A 24 -5.21 27.26 19.54
C ALA A 24 -4.81 26.57 18.22
N ALA A 25 -3.83 27.13 17.50
CA ALA A 25 -3.29 26.52 16.28
C ALA A 25 -2.63 25.17 16.57
N LEU A 26 -1.79 25.08 17.61
CA LEU A 26 -1.14 23.84 18.03
C LEU A 26 -2.15 22.78 18.47
N VAL A 27 -3.19 23.16 19.21
CA VAL A 27 -4.29 22.27 19.60
C VAL A 27 -5.04 21.80 18.35
N ALA A 28 -5.36 22.69 17.41
CA ALA A 28 -6.05 22.32 16.18
C ALA A 28 -5.21 21.35 15.33
N VAL A 29 -3.90 21.61 15.20
CA VAL A 29 -2.96 20.70 14.51
C VAL A 29 -2.85 19.37 15.25
N TYR A 30 -2.78 19.37 16.58
CA TYR A 30 -2.73 18.16 17.40
C TYR A 30 -4.01 17.32 17.25
N VAL A 31 -5.19 17.96 17.29
CA VAL A 31 -6.47 17.30 17.06
C VAL A 31 -6.52 16.73 15.64
N ALA A 32 -6.14 17.50 14.63
CA ALA A 32 -6.06 17.02 13.25
C ALA A 32 -5.08 15.84 13.10
N TYR A 33 -3.92 15.90 13.76
CA TYR A 33 -2.94 14.82 13.79
C TYR A 33 -3.52 13.53 14.40
N ARG A 34 -4.28 13.64 15.48
CA ARG A 34 -4.93 12.49 16.14
C ARG A 34 -6.11 11.92 15.35
N LEU A 35 -6.79 12.74 14.55
CA LEU A 35 -7.93 12.30 13.74
C LEU A 35 -7.51 11.70 12.39
N LEU A 36 -6.42 12.20 11.79
CA LEU A 36 -5.97 11.79 10.45
C LEU A 36 -4.87 10.72 10.47
N ASP A 37 -4.36 10.36 11.66
CA ASP A 37 -3.24 9.44 11.91
C ASP A 37 -2.20 9.45 10.77
N PRO A 38 -1.46 10.56 10.60
CA PRO A 38 -0.61 10.73 9.44
C PRO A 38 0.63 9.83 9.47
N THR A 39 1.06 9.35 10.63
CA THR A 39 2.27 8.54 10.76
C THR A 39 2.00 7.06 10.47
N PRO A 40 2.74 6.44 9.53
CA PRO A 40 2.57 5.02 9.27
C PRO A 40 2.94 4.15 10.47
N PRO A 41 2.28 3.00 10.62
CA PRO A 41 2.72 1.99 11.58
C PRO A 41 4.12 1.50 11.19
N ARG A 42 4.93 1.17 12.21
CA ARG A 42 6.34 0.75 12.02
C ARG A 42 6.51 -0.74 11.82
N ARG A 43 5.43 -1.52 11.92
CA ARG A 43 5.41 -2.97 11.75
C ARG A 43 4.47 -3.29 10.61
N LEU A 44 4.89 -4.21 9.75
CA LEU A 44 4.12 -4.75 8.64
C LEU A 44 4.35 -6.26 8.62
N VAL A 45 3.29 -7.05 8.71
CA VAL A 45 3.40 -8.51 8.54
C VAL A 45 3.05 -8.88 7.11
N MET A 46 4.00 -9.53 6.43
CA MET A 46 3.88 -9.94 5.04
C MET A 46 3.85 -11.46 4.92
N ALA A 47 2.76 -12.03 4.44
CA ALA A 47 2.71 -13.46 4.15
C ALA A 47 3.35 -13.78 2.80
N THR A 48 4.15 -14.83 2.80
CA THR A 48 4.93 -15.27 1.64
C THR A 48 4.58 -16.72 1.30
N ALA A 49 5.55 -17.61 1.19
CA ALA A 49 5.33 -19.05 1.13
C ALA A 49 6.53 -19.73 1.80
N GLY A 50 6.74 -21.04 1.63
CA GLY A 50 7.90 -21.73 2.17
C GLY A 50 9.23 -21.07 1.78
N GLU A 51 10.30 -21.29 2.55
CA GLU A 51 11.60 -20.59 2.41
C GLU A 51 12.26 -20.77 1.04
N GLN A 52 11.95 -21.87 0.35
CA GLN A 52 12.45 -22.19 -0.98
C GLN A 52 11.61 -21.58 -2.11
N SER A 53 10.55 -20.84 -1.80
CA SER A 53 9.67 -20.19 -2.77
C SER A 53 10.24 -18.87 -3.28
N ALA A 54 9.84 -18.48 -4.50
CA ALA A 54 10.12 -17.16 -5.03
C ALA A 54 9.53 -16.04 -4.15
N TYR A 55 8.35 -16.26 -3.56
CA TYR A 55 7.69 -15.28 -2.68
C TYR A 55 8.50 -15.00 -1.42
N HIS A 56 9.13 -16.00 -0.81
CA HIS A 56 9.98 -15.75 0.37
C HIS A 56 11.19 -14.88 -0.01
N VAL A 57 11.86 -15.20 -1.12
CA VAL A 57 13.01 -14.41 -1.63
C VAL A 57 12.60 -12.97 -1.95
N LEU A 58 11.44 -12.77 -2.57
CA LEU A 58 10.89 -11.44 -2.83
C LEU A 58 10.53 -10.71 -1.54
N GLY A 59 9.92 -11.39 -0.57
CA GLY A 59 9.63 -10.83 0.75
C GLY A 59 10.88 -10.28 1.45
N LEU A 60 12.02 -10.97 1.34
CA LEU A 60 13.31 -10.47 1.84
C LEU A 60 13.71 -9.15 1.16
N ARG A 61 13.56 -9.05 -0.17
CA ARG A 61 13.84 -7.81 -0.91
C ARG A 61 12.91 -6.67 -0.53
N TYR A 62 11.64 -6.94 -0.27
CA TYR A 62 10.69 -5.95 0.24
C TYR A 62 11.07 -5.48 1.64
N ARG A 63 11.42 -6.40 2.54
CA ARG A 63 11.93 -6.06 3.88
C ARG A 63 13.14 -5.13 3.81
N ASP A 64 14.11 -5.45 2.95
CA ASP A 64 15.31 -4.63 2.79
C ASP A 64 15.00 -3.26 2.14
N ALA A 65 14.04 -3.21 1.21
CA ALA A 65 13.60 -1.97 0.58
C ALA A 65 12.85 -1.03 1.54
N LEU A 66 12.13 -1.58 2.52
CA LEU A 66 11.32 -0.82 3.48
C LEU A 66 12.12 -0.40 4.73
N ARG A 67 13.20 -1.12 5.07
CA ARG A 67 14.05 -0.85 6.24
C ARG A 67 14.55 0.59 6.37
N PRO A 68 15.00 1.29 5.30
CA PRO A 68 15.47 2.68 5.40
C PRO A 68 14.39 3.67 5.86
N TYR A 69 13.11 3.31 5.74
CA TYR A 69 11.99 4.14 6.18
C TYR A 69 11.54 3.84 7.62
N GLY A 70 12.27 2.99 8.34
CA GLY A 70 11.97 2.62 9.73
C GLY A 70 10.79 1.65 9.86
N ILE A 71 10.46 0.92 8.79
CA ILE A 71 9.42 -0.11 8.78
C ILE A 71 10.08 -1.49 8.97
N THR A 72 9.66 -2.19 10.02
CA THR A 72 10.01 -3.57 10.29
C THR A 72 9.02 -4.48 9.58
N VAL A 73 9.50 -5.19 8.55
CA VAL A 73 8.69 -6.19 7.84
C VAL A 73 8.94 -7.57 8.42
N GLU A 74 7.90 -8.18 8.98
CA GLU A 74 7.92 -9.55 9.46
C GLU A 74 7.38 -10.48 8.38
N LEU A 75 8.22 -11.41 7.93
CA LEU A 75 7.82 -12.39 6.92
C LEU A 75 7.17 -13.58 7.60
N ARG A 76 5.94 -13.90 7.19
CA ARG A 76 5.24 -15.09 7.62
C ARG A 76 5.32 -16.14 6.51
N ASN A 77 5.95 -17.27 6.82
CA ASN A 77 5.97 -18.43 5.92
C ASN A 77 4.62 -19.14 6.00
N THR A 78 4.11 -19.56 4.85
CA THR A 78 2.81 -20.23 4.69
C THR A 78 2.94 -21.36 3.66
N ALA A 79 1.88 -22.14 3.49
CA ALA A 79 1.73 -23.13 2.42
C ALA A 79 1.58 -22.51 1.03
N GLY A 80 1.38 -21.18 0.91
CA GLY A 80 1.26 -20.46 -0.35
C GLY A 80 0.00 -19.59 -0.46
N SER A 81 -0.37 -19.22 -1.69
CA SER A 81 -1.40 -18.21 -1.99
C SER A 81 -2.78 -18.48 -1.36
N ALA A 82 -3.21 -19.74 -1.27
CA ALA A 82 -4.50 -20.09 -0.66
C ALA A 82 -4.52 -19.81 0.85
N GLU A 83 -3.44 -20.17 1.57
CA GLU A 83 -3.32 -19.84 2.99
C GLU A 83 -3.09 -18.33 3.20
N ASN A 84 -2.35 -17.68 2.30
CA ASN A 84 -2.15 -16.22 2.34
C ASN A 84 -3.46 -15.46 2.27
N LEU A 85 -4.34 -15.83 1.33
CA LEU A 85 -5.65 -15.23 1.18
C LEU A 85 -6.51 -15.45 2.43
N ARG A 86 -6.53 -16.67 2.97
CA ARG A 86 -7.26 -16.97 4.20
C ARG A 86 -6.79 -16.10 5.38
N LEU A 87 -5.48 -15.96 5.56
CA LEU A 87 -4.90 -15.13 6.63
C LEU A 87 -5.15 -13.63 6.43
N LEU A 88 -5.28 -13.17 5.18
CA LEU A 88 -5.64 -11.79 4.85
C LEU A 88 -7.13 -11.51 5.13
N THR A 89 -7.99 -12.51 4.92
CA THR A 89 -9.45 -12.39 5.15
C THR A 89 -9.87 -12.56 6.60
N GLU A 90 -9.00 -13.04 7.48
CA GLU A 90 -9.30 -13.11 8.92
C GLU A 90 -9.41 -11.69 9.50
N GLU A 91 -10.52 -11.39 10.21
CA GLU A 91 -10.72 -10.15 10.96
C GLU A 91 -9.63 -10.04 12.05
N ASP A 92 -8.95 -8.89 12.12
CA ASP A 92 -7.73 -8.70 12.93
C ASP A 92 -6.64 -9.78 12.70
N GLY A 93 -6.63 -10.38 11.51
CA GLY A 93 -5.72 -11.44 11.13
C GLY A 93 -4.25 -11.01 11.17
N PRO A 94 -3.32 -11.97 11.35
CA PRO A 94 -1.91 -11.69 11.62
C PRO A 94 -1.12 -11.13 10.42
N VAL A 95 -1.74 -10.96 9.25
CA VAL A 95 -1.07 -10.63 7.97
C VAL A 95 -1.68 -9.38 7.35
N ASP A 96 -0.87 -8.35 7.12
CA ASP A 96 -1.32 -7.08 6.53
C ASP A 96 -1.31 -7.08 5.01
N VAL A 97 -0.36 -7.81 4.43
CA VAL A 97 -0.12 -7.90 2.98
C VAL A 97 0.37 -9.30 2.62
N ALA A 98 0.03 -9.80 1.45
CA ALA A 98 0.53 -11.07 0.97
C ALA A 98 0.78 -11.12 -0.54
N PHE A 99 1.70 -11.98 -0.95
CA PHE A 99 1.80 -12.38 -2.35
C PHE A 99 0.69 -13.39 -2.67
N VAL A 100 -0.03 -13.15 -3.75
CA VAL A 100 -1.15 -13.98 -4.20
C VAL A 100 -1.02 -14.25 -5.69
N GLN A 101 -1.03 -15.52 -6.06
CA GLN A 101 -1.06 -15.94 -7.46
C GLN A 101 -2.46 -15.71 -8.06
N GLY A 102 -2.51 -15.14 -9.26
CA GLY A 102 -3.74 -15.03 -10.04
C GLY A 102 -4.48 -16.36 -10.21
N GLY A 103 -5.80 -16.32 -10.12
CA GLY A 103 -6.69 -17.47 -10.22
C GLY A 103 -6.81 -18.31 -8.95
N THR A 104 -6.13 -17.95 -7.86
CA THR A 104 -6.26 -18.65 -6.57
C THR A 104 -7.43 -18.17 -5.73
N TRP A 105 -7.96 -16.97 -6.01
CA TRP A 105 -9.20 -16.50 -5.41
C TRP A 105 -10.39 -17.34 -5.88
N GLN A 106 -11.22 -17.72 -4.92
CA GLN A 106 -12.54 -18.28 -5.15
C GLN A 106 -13.50 -17.38 -4.38
N ALA A 107 -14.27 -16.56 -5.11
CA ALA A 107 -15.31 -15.79 -4.46
C ALA A 107 -16.27 -16.76 -3.74
N PRO A 108 -16.61 -16.52 -2.46
CA PRO A 108 -17.61 -17.32 -1.78
C PRO A 108 -18.93 -17.27 -2.57
N VAL A 109 -19.62 -18.41 -2.59
CA VAL A 109 -20.84 -18.62 -3.39
C VAL A 109 -22.08 -17.97 -2.74
N SER A 110 -21.93 -17.40 -1.53
CA SER A 110 -23.01 -16.78 -0.76
C SER A 110 -22.79 -15.27 -0.58
N ASP A 111 -23.78 -14.49 -0.97
CA ASP A 111 -23.84 -13.02 -0.82
C ASP A 111 -24.00 -12.54 0.65
N GLU A 112 -24.00 -13.45 1.63
CA GLU A 112 -24.33 -13.16 3.03
C GLU A 112 -23.12 -12.89 3.95
N GLU A 113 -21.89 -13.16 3.50
CA GLU A 113 -20.67 -12.82 4.26
C GLU A 113 -20.09 -11.49 3.76
N GLU A 114 -20.16 -10.44 4.60
CA GLU A 114 -19.37 -9.21 4.43
C GLU A 114 -17.88 -9.58 4.51
N LEU A 115 -17.30 -9.99 3.38
CA LEU A 115 -15.87 -10.23 3.30
C LEU A 115 -15.11 -8.91 3.55
N PRO A 116 -13.98 -8.94 4.27
CA PRO A 116 -13.12 -7.78 4.34
C PRO A 116 -12.66 -7.39 2.94
N GLU A 117 -12.81 -6.10 2.61
CA GLU A 117 -12.40 -5.58 1.30
C GLU A 117 -10.89 -5.78 1.14
N LEU A 118 -10.53 -6.65 0.19
CA LEU A 118 -9.15 -6.88 -0.23
C LEU A 118 -8.86 -6.02 -1.46
N VAL A 119 -7.70 -5.38 -1.45
CA VAL A 119 -7.23 -4.54 -2.54
C VAL A 119 -5.90 -5.05 -3.08
N ALA A 120 -5.76 -5.05 -4.40
CA ALA A 120 -4.48 -5.29 -5.05
C ALA A 120 -3.66 -4.00 -5.09
N LEU A 121 -2.37 -4.11 -4.79
CA LEU A 121 -1.40 -3.06 -5.08
C LEU A 121 -0.92 -3.16 -6.54
N GLY A 122 -1.03 -4.35 -7.12
CA GLY A 122 -0.89 -4.61 -8.56
C GLY A 122 -0.21 -5.94 -8.86
N GLY A 123 -0.21 -6.29 -10.15
CA GLY A 123 0.55 -7.41 -10.68
C GLY A 123 2.04 -7.10 -10.61
N LEU A 124 2.84 -8.08 -10.18
CA LEU A 124 4.26 -7.93 -9.87
C LEU A 124 5.17 -8.68 -10.84
N PHE A 125 4.77 -9.86 -11.29
CA PHE A 125 5.49 -10.65 -12.28
C PHE A 125 4.63 -11.82 -12.78
N HIS A 126 5.04 -12.42 -13.90
CA HIS A 126 4.43 -13.65 -14.41
C HIS A 126 5.05 -14.90 -13.77
N GLU A 127 4.18 -15.83 -13.38
CA GLU A 127 4.56 -17.15 -12.87
C GLU A 127 4.21 -18.21 -13.92
N PRO A 128 5.09 -18.48 -14.90
CA PRO A 128 4.80 -19.45 -15.96
C PRO A 128 4.45 -20.83 -15.41
N VAL A 129 3.51 -21.47 -16.10
CA VAL A 129 3.14 -22.87 -15.91
C VAL A 129 4.11 -23.75 -16.68
N TRP A 130 4.96 -24.48 -15.98
CA TRP A 130 5.91 -25.40 -16.56
C TRP A 130 5.33 -26.80 -16.53
N VAL A 131 5.13 -27.42 -17.69
CA VAL A 131 4.76 -28.83 -17.79
C VAL A 131 5.98 -29.59 -18.29
N PHE A 132 6.74 -30.13 -17.34
CA PHE A 132 7.89 -30.98 -17.65
C PHE A 132 7.42 -32.40 -17.85
N TYR A 133 8.00 -33.09 -18.83
CA TYR A 133 7.68 -34.47 -19.13
C TYR A 133 8.92 -35.24 -19.55
N ARG A 134 8.88 -36.56 -19.37
CA ARG A 134 9.92 -37.45 -19.88
C ARG A 134 9.75 -37.66 -21.37
N GLU A 135 10.83 -37.47 -22.13
CA GLU A 135 10.88 -37.77 -23.55
C GLU A 135 10.51 -39.24 -23.84
N ASP A 136 11.06 -40.18 -23.06
CA ASP A 136 10.76 -41.61 -23.19
C ASP A 136 9.25 -41.92 -23.01
N SER A 137 8.59 -41.22 -22.09
CA SER A 137 7.14 -41.37 -21.86
C SER A 137 6.36 -40.82 -23.04
N ALA A 138 6.76 -39.70 -23.63
CA ALA A 138 6.14 -39.16 -24.84
C ALA A 138 6.27 -40.14 -26.02
N VAL A 139 7.46 -40.70 -26.24
CA VAL A 139 7.69 -41.71 -27.29
C VAL A 139 6.84 -42.96 -27.05
N ARG A 140 6.77 -43.45 -25.81
CA ARG A 140 6.02 -44.66 -25.43
C ARG A 140 4.51 -44.49 -25.54
N LEU A 141 3.97 -43.36 -25.07
CA LEU A 141 2.52 -43.16 -24.89
C LEU A 141 1.83 -42.53 -26.10
N LEU A 142 2.50 -41.62 -26.83
CA LEU A 142 1.92 -40.97 -28.01
C LEU A 142 2.17 -41.77 -29.30
N GLY A 143 3.18 -42.66 -29.29
CA GLY A 143 3.56 -43.44 -30.46
C GLY A 143 4.03 -42.55 -31.63
N GLY A 144 4.19 -43.15 -32.81
CA GLY A 144 4.54 -42.41 -34.04
C GLY A 144 6.03 -42.28 -34.33
N CYS A 145 6.91 -42.82 -33.51
CA CYS A 145 8.35 -42.89 -33.81
C CYS A 145 8.69 -44.28 -34.35
N ASP A 146 8.94 -44.41 -35.66
CA ASP A 146 9.65 -45.55 -36.19
C ASP A 146 11.14 -45.40 -35.80
N ASN A 147 11.74 -46.42 -35.19
CA ASN A 147 13.15 -46.42 -34.76
C ASN A 147 14.13 -46.08 -35.90
N ARG A 148 13.68 -46.13 -37.16
CA ARG A 148 14.46 -45.74 -38.34
C ARG A 148 14.61 -44.23 -38.51
N ASP A 149 13.66 -43.43 -38.02
CA ASP A 149 13.69 -41.97 -38.19
C ASP A 149 14.68 -41.31 -37.23
N THR A 150 14.84 -41.83 -36.01
CA THR A 150 15.82 -41.35 -35.02
C THR A 150 17.28 -41.60 -35.44
N GLU A 151 17.56 -42.74 -36.06
CA GLU A 151 18.88 -43.04 -36.63
C GLU A 151 19.15 -42.20 -37.89
N ALA A 152 18.15 -42.04 -38.75
CA ALA A 152 18.25 -41.23 -39.97
C ALA A 152 18.41 -39.74 -39.67
N GLU A 153 17.75 -39.20 -38.65
CA GLU A 153 17.93 -37.81 -38.20
C GLU A 153 19.28 -37.58 -37.52
N ARG A 154 19.73 -38.52 -36.65
CA ARG A 154 21.09 -38.49 -36.10
C ARG A 154 22.16 -38.49 -37.20
N LEU A 155 22.00 -39.32 -38.22
CA LEU A 155 22.91 -39.42 -39.36
C LEU A 155 22.82 -38.20 -40.32
N ARG A 156 21.66 -37.52 -40.39
CA ARG A 156 21.48 -36.28 -41.17
C ARG A 156 22.02 -35.05 -40.45
N ALA A 157 21.89 -34.97 -39.12
CA ALA A 157 22.48 -33.90 -38.31
C ALA A 157 24.02 -33.90 -38.39
N LEU A 158 24.62 -35.06 -38.63
CA LEU A 158 26.06 -35.22 -38.88
C LEU A 158 26.48 -34.87 -40.33
N ARG A 159 25.54 -34.63 -41.25
CA ARG A 159 25.82 -34.30 -42.66
C ARG A 159 25.43 -32.85 -42.97
N TRP A 160 26.46 -32.02 -43.08
CA TRP A 160 26.44 -30.60 -43.46
C TRP A 160 25.39 -30.25 -44.56
N GLY A 161 24.48 -29.31 -44.25
CA GLY A 161 23.85 -28.43 -45.24
C GLY A 161 22.59 -28.88 -45.99
N ALA A 162 21.87 -29.93 -45.58
CA ALA A 162 20.65 -30.34 -46.30
C ALA A 162 19.38 -29.61 -45.81
N ARG A 163 18.67 -28.95 -46.74
CA ARG A 163 17.34 -28.33 -46.52
C ARG A 163 16.30 -29.40 -46.15
N PRO A 164 15.34 -29.12 -45.25
CA PRO A 164 14.30 -30.08 -44.91
C PRO A 164 13.38 -30.32 -46.12
N ALA A 165 13.32 -31.58 -46.57
CA ALA A 165 12.38 -31.99 -47.61
C ALA A 165 10.98 -32.16 -46.99
N ARG A 166 9.95 -31.59 -47.65
CA ARG A 166 8.54 -31.81 -47.34
C ARG A 166 8.24 -33.31 -47.30
N LEU A 167 7.82 -33.80 -46.14
CA LEU A 167 7.48 -35.21 -45.94
C LEU A 167 6.22 -35.57 -46.75
N LYS A 168 6.30 -36.64 -47.54
CA LYS A 168 5.12 -37.33 -48.06
C LYS A 168 4.48 -38.10 -46.90
N LEU A 169 3.20 -37.84 -46.65
CA LEU A 169 2.38 -38.59 -45.71
C LEU A 169 2.50 -40.10 -45.96
N ALA A 170 3.13 -40.80 -45.02
CA ALA A 170 2.98 -42.24 -44.89
C ALA A 170 1.56 -42.49 -44.39
N LYS A 171 0.72 -42.98 -45.31
CA LYS A 171 -0.55 -43.64 -45.00
C LYS A 171 -0.26 -44.82 -44.08
N SER A 172 -1.12 -45.01 -43.08
CA SER A 172 -1.38 -46.25 -42.32
C SER A 172 -0.82 -46.33 -40.90
N ALA A 173 -1.62 -45.87 -39.95
CA ALA A 173 -2.19 -46.78 -38.95
C ALA A 173 -3.58 -46.26 -38.59
N ALA A 174 -4.56 -47.16 -38.51
CA ALA A 174 -5.92 -46.82 -38.12
C ALA A 174 -5.89 -46.03 -36.80
N SER A 175 -6.38 -44.79 -36.83
CA SER A 175 -6.60 -44.00 -35.63
C SER A 175 -7.69 -44.69 -34.81
N GLU A 176 -7.31 -45.36 -33.72
CA GLU A 176 -8.25 -45.66 -32.65
C GLU A 176 -8.94 -44.34 -32.25
N PRO A 177 -10.27 -44.26 -32.22
CA PRO A 177 -10.97 -43.04 -31.83
C PRO A 177 -10.52 -42.62 -30.43
N GLY A 178 -9.84 -41.49 -30.33
CA GLY A 178 -9.34 -40.91 -29.07
C GLY A 178 -7.83 -40.97 -28.84
N LYS A 179 -7.05 -41.70 -29.67
CA LYS A 179 -5.58 -41.77 -29.53
C LYS A 179 -4.91 -40.54 -30.16
N VAL A 180 -4.17 -39.78 -29.36
CA VAL A 180 -3.39 -38.61 -29.80
C VAL A 180 -2.00 -39.07 -30.22
N VAL A 181 -1.58 -38.71 -31.44
CA VAL A 181 -0.24 -38.99 -31.98
C VAL A 181 0.54 -37.69 -32.08
N ALA A 182 1.81 -37.71 -31.67
CA ALA A 182 2.68 -36.53 -31.75
C ALA A 182 3.09 -36.24 -33.21
N GLU A 183 3.09 -34.96 -33.60
CA GLU A 183 3.57 -34.53 -34.93
C GLU A 183 5.10 -34.59 -35.04
N VAL A 184 5.80 -34.36 -33.93
CA VAL A 184 7.25 -34.49 -33.78
C VAL A 184 7.54 -35.57 -32.74
N CYS A 185 8.46 -36.48 -33.06
CA CYS A 185 8.79 -37.60 -32.19
C CYS A 185 9.26 -37.13 -30.80
N GLY A 186 8.64 -37.68 -29.75
CA GLY A 186 8.97 -37.34 -28.37
C GLY A 186 8.58 -35.92 -27.95
N GLU A 187 7.69 -35.24 -28.68
CA GLU A 187 7.10 -33.98 -28.26
C GLU A 187 5.64 -34.15 -27.82
N LEU A 188 5.29 -33.49 -26.70
CA LEU A 188 3.91 -33.43 -26.21
C LEU A 188 3.18 -32.24 -26.87
N PRO A 189 2.15 -32.46 -27.71
CA PRO A 189 1.49 -31.39 -28.48
C PRO A 189 0.56 -30.50 -27.64
N GLY A 190 0.25 -30.89 -26.41
CA GLY A 190 -0.53 -30.09 -25.47
C GLY A 190 -1.18 -30.95 -24.38
N LEU A 191 -1.90 -30.29 -23.47
CA LEU A 191 -2.52 -30.94 -22.31
C LEU A 191 -3.48 -32.07 -22.70
N HIS A 192 -4.27 -31.91 -23.76
CA HIS A 192 -5.22 -32.92 -24.25
C HIS A 192 -4.59 -34.29 -24.58
N ALA A 193 -3.27 -34.33 -24.77
CA ALA A 193 -2.50 -35.55 -25.07
C ALA A 193 -2.05 -36.32 -23.81
N LEU A 194 -2.33 -35.80 -22.60
CA LEU A 194 -1.97 -36.43 -21.32
C LEU A 194 -2.92 -37.57 -20.90
N ARG A 195 -3.85 -38.01 -21.77
CA ARG A 195 -4.73 -39.15 -21.46
C ARG A 195 -3.91 -40.42 -21.23
N GLY A 196 -4.10 -41.04 -20.07
CA GLY A 196 -3.41 -42.24 -19.61
C GLY A 196 -2.06 -41.99 -18.94
N TRP A 197 -1.63 -40.73 -18.80
CA TRP A 197 -0.34 -40.38 -18.21
C TRP A 197 -0.39 -40.34 -16.68
N LYS A 198 0.75 -40.56 -16.04
CA LYS A 198 0.96 -40.27 -14.61
C LYS A 198 1.50 -38.86 -14.43
N VAL A 199 0.68 -37.96 -13.90
CA VAL A 199 0.99 -36.52 -13.82
C VAL A 199 0.95 -36.04 -12.38
N ASN A 200 2.01 -35.39 -11.91
CA ASN A 200 1.94 -34.63 -10.66
C ASN A 200 1.33 -33.25 -10.92
N ALA A 201 0.19 -32.96 -10.29
CA ALA A 201 -0.54 -31.71 -10.43
C ALA A 201 -0.36 -30.77 -9.23
N GLY A 202 0.72 -30.96 -8.46
CA GLY A 202 1.01 -30.16 -7.27
C GLY A 202 0.36 -30.67 -6.00
N ALA A 203 0.91 -30.25 -4.85
CA ALA A 203 0.49 -30.68 -3.53
C ALA A 203 -0.96 -30.26 -3.21
N ASP A 204 -1.60 -31.01 -2.32
CA ASP A 204 -2.96 -30.72 -1.87
C ASP A 204 -3.08 -29.31 -1.26
N GLY A 205 -4.12 -28.58 -1.66
CA GLY A 205 -4.39 -27.20 -1.23
C GLY A 205 -3.47 -26.13 -1.85
N SER A 206 -2.54 -26.51 -2.72
CA SER A 206 -1.64 -25.55 -3.38
C SER A 206 -2.30 -24.82 -4.56
N GLY A 207 -1.81 -23.61 -4.87
CA GLY A 207 -2.20 -22.89 -6.07
C GLY A 207 -1.91 -23.66 -7.37
N VAL A 208 -0.91 -24.56 -7.35
CA VAL A 208 -0.59 -25.47 -8.45
C VAL A 208 -1.71 -26.48 -8.69
N GLN A 209 -2.26 -27.08 -7.63
CA GLN A 209 -3.38 -28.02 -7.75
C GLN A 209 -4.61 -27.36 -8.37
N LEU A 210 -4.97 -26.18 -7.86
CA LEU A 210 -6.15 -25.45 -8.35
C LEU A 210 -6.01 -25.07 -9.83
N LEU A 211 -4.85 -24.50 -10.21
CA LEU A 211 -4.64 -24.10 -11.60
C LEU A 211 -4.53 -25.31 -12.53
N SER A 212 -3.81 -26.36 -12.12
CA SER A 212 -3.66 -27.59 -12.90
C SER A 212 -5.03 -28.20 -13.20
N ARG A 213 -5.93 -28.25 -12.22
CA ARG A 213 -7.30 -28.72 -12.42
C ARG A 213 -8.05 -27.87 -13.45
N ARG A 214 -8.04 -26.54 -13.33
CA ARG A 214 -8.71 -25.63 -14.29
C ARG A 214 -8.16 -25.76 -15.71
N LEU A 215 -6.84 -25.94 -15.85
CA LEU A 215 -6.19 -26.13 -17.15
C LEU A 215 -6.56 -27.48 -17.79
N LEU A 216 -6.59 -28.56 -16.99
CA LEU A 216 -6.99 -29.90 -17.46
C LEU A 216 -8.48 -29.94 -17.84
N GLU A 217 -9.36 -29.35 -17.02
CA GLU A 217 -10.79 -29.20 -17.33
C GLU A 217 -11.00 -28.42 -18.63
N ALA A 218 -10.28 -27.31 -18.83
CA ALA A 218 -10.34 -26.52 -20.06
C ALA A 218 -9.82 -27.29 -21.30
N ALA A 219 -8.92 -28.27 -21.10
CA ALA A 219 -8.45 -29.19 -22.12
C ALA A 219 -9.38 -30.39 -22.35
N GLY A 220 -10.47 -30.51 -21.59
CA GLY A 220 -11.43 -31.61 -21.68
C GLY A 220 -10.92 -32.91 -21.08
N LEU A 221 -10.12 -32.82 -20.01
CA LEU A 221 -9.63 -33.97 -19.24
C LEU A 221 -10.27 -33.99 -17.85
N ASP A 222 -10.69 -35.17 -17.42
CA ASP A 222 -11.21 -35.43 -16.07
C ASP A 222 -10.25 -36.36 -15.30
N HIS A 223 -10.46 -36.51 -13.99
CA HIS A 223 -9.70 -37.38 -13.08
C HIS A 223 -9.68 -38.85 -13.50
N ARG A 224 -10.57 -39.27 -14.42
CA ARG A 224 -10.64 -40.63 -14.96
C ARG A 224 -9.73 -40.84 -16.16
N ASP A 225 -9.33 -39.75 -16.83
CA ASP A 225 -8.55 -39.81 -18.06
C ASP A 225 -7.05 -39.93 -17.79
N LEU A 226 -6.57 -39.61 -16.58
CA LEU A 226 -5.16 -39.67 -16.21
C LEU A 226 -4.97 -40.00 -14.73
N THR A 227 -3.77 -40.47 -14.37
CA THR A 227 -3.41 -40.74 -12.96
C THR A 227 -2.75 -39.52 -12.36
N LEU A 228 -3.45 -38.84 -11.46
CA LEU A 228 -2.94 -37.65 -10.77
C LEU A 228 -2.20 -38.02 -9.48
N SER A 229 -1.05 -37.39 -9.25
CA SER A 229 -0.40 -37.36 -7.94
C SER A 229 -0.36 -35.93 -7.39
N HIS A 230 -0.38 -35.81 -6.07
CA HIS A 230 -0.45 -34.55 -5.33
C HIS A 230 0.73 -34.38 -4.37
N GLN A 231 1.93 -34.55 -4.89
CA GLN A 231 3.16 -34.43 -4.12
C GLN A 231 3.70 -33.00 -4.14
N ALA A 232 4.45 -32.68 -3.08
CA ALA A 232 5.29 -31.49 -3.05
C ALA A 232 6.35 -31.53 -4.18
N ASN A 233 6.86 -30.37 -4.55
CA ASN A 233 7.75 -30.18 -5.68
C ASN A 233 8.97 -31.12 -5.66
N THR A 234 9.71 -31.19 -4.54
CA THR A 234 10.94 -31.98 -4.46
C THR A 234 10.70 -33.49 -4.61
N PRO A 235 9.78 -34.13 -3.85
CA PRO A 235 9.43 -35.53 -4.10
C PRO A 235 8.97 -35.81 -5.53
N ALA A 236 8.13 -34.94 -6.10
CA ALA A 236 7.63 -35.11 -7.46
C ALA A 236 8.75 -35.06 -8.53
N VAL A 237 9.77 -34.21 -8.33
CA VAL A 237 10.96 -34.19 -9.21
C VAL A 237 11.70 -35.52 -9.14
N VAL A 238 11.91 -36.07 -7.94
CA VAL A 238 12.60 -37.36 -7.77
C VAL A 238 11.83 -38.45 -8.51
N GLU A 239 10.50 -38.51 -8.35
CA GLU A 239 9.67 -39.49 -9.04
C GLU A 239 9.66 -39.35 -10.56
N LEU A 240 9.72 -38.11 -11.08
CA LEU A 240 9.84 -37.85 -12.52
C LEU A 240 11.19 -38.38 -13.05
N LEU A 241 12.29 -38.04 -12.38
CA LEU A 241 13.64 -38.50 -12.79
C LEU A 241 13.77 -40.02 -12.72
N GLU A 242 13.17 -40.66 -11.72
CA GLU A 242 13.15 -42.13 -11.55
C GLU A 242 12.15 -42.84 -12.47
N GLY A 243 11.29 -42.10 -13.17
CA GLY A 243 10.34 -42.66 -14.15
C GLY A 243 9.07 -43.25 -13.54
N ARG A 244 8.79 -42.92 -12.28
CA ARG A 244 7.50 -43.21 -11.64
C ARG A 244 6.41 -42.25 -12.11
N LEU A 245 6.78 -41.03 -12.49
CA LEU A 245 5.91 -40.04 -13.15
C LEU A 245 6.31 -39.85 -14.61
N ASP A 246 5.30 -39.57 -15.45
CA ASP A 246 5.50 -39.26 -16.87
C ASP A 246 5.62 -37.75 -17.10
N ALA A 247 4.87 -36.96 -16.34
CA ALA A 247 4.91 -35.50 -16.38
C ALA A 247 4.65 -34.87 -15.01
N MET A 248 5.02 -33.61 -14.86
CA MET A 248 4.67 -32.80 -13.69
C MET A 248 4.45 -31.34 -14.05
N VAL A 249 3.55 -30.71 -13.30
CA VAL A 249 3.24 -29.29 -13.43
C VAL A 249 3.93 -28.50 -12.32
N PHE A 250 4.59 -27.41 -12.69
CA PHE A 250 5.05 -26.36 -11.78
C PHE A 250 4.40 -25.03 -12.13
N ILE A 251 4.26 -24.20 -11.10
CA ILE A 251 4.03 -22.77 -11.27
C ILE A 251 5.09 -22.08 -10.42
N SER A 252 6.02 -21.41 -11.07
CA SER A 252 7.12 -20.75 -10.38
C SER A 252 7.84 -19.76 -11.30
N ALA A 253 8.57 -18.85 -10.68
CA ALA A 253 9.48 -17.96 -11.39
C ALA A 253 10.59 -18.76 -12.11
N PRO A 254 11.07 -18.30 -13.28
CA PRO A 254 12.12 -18.99 -14.04
C PRO A 254 13.44 -19.15 -13.28
N GLU A 255 13.74 -18.27 -12.32
CA GLU A 255 14.98 -18.29 -11.54
C GLU A 255 15.02 -19.38 -10.46
N ALA A 256 13.89 -20.07 -10.21
CA ALA A 256 13.85 -21.13 -9.21
C ALA A 256 14.81 -22.28 -9.57
N SER A 257 15.63 -22.72 -8.61
CA SER A 257 16.71 -23.70 -8.83
C SER A 257 16.22 -25.02 -9.44
N LEU A 258 15.04 -25.49 -9.06
CA LEU A 258 14.45 -26.71 -9.62
C LEU A 258 14.08 -26.55 -11.11
N ILE A 259 13.58 -25.37 -11.51
CA ILE A 259 13.25 -25.08 -12.91
C ILE A 259 14.51 -25.05 -13.77
N GLN A 260 15.54 -24.35 -13.30
CA GLN A 260 16.85 -24.29 -13.97
C GLN A 260 17.47 -25.69 -14.16
N MET A 261 17.38 -26.52 -13.11
CA MET A 261 17.87 -27.90 -13.17
C MET A 261 17.09 -28.74 -14.19
N LEU A 262 15.76 -28.71 -14.17
CA LEU A 262 14.93 -29.50 -15.10
C LEU A 262 15.09 -29.05 -16.56
N LEU A 263 15.19 -27.75 -16.82
CA LEU A 263 15.44 -27.21 -18.17
C LEU A 263 16.77 -27.69 -18.77
N GLN A 264 17.73 -28.08 -17.94
CA GLN A 264 19.05 -28.56 -18.35
C GLN A 264 19.20 -30.09 -18.21
N THR A 265 18.18 -30.80 -17.72
CA THR A 265 18.25 -32.23 -17.47
C THR A 265 18.01 -33.02 -18.76
N PRO A 266 18.96 -33.87 -19.20
CA PRO A 266 18.76 -34.69 -20.39
C PRO A 266 17.55 -35.64 -20.25
N GLY A 267 16.77 -35.78 -21.32
CA GLY A 267 15.57 -36.64 -21.34
C GLY A 267 14.33 -36.04 -20.69
N ILE A 268 14.44 -34.85 -20.08
CA ILE A 268 13.30 -34.05 -19.62
C ILE A 268 13.05 -32.93 -20.63
N LYS A 269 11.81 -32.81 -21.10
CA LYS A 269 11.36 -31.78 -22.04
C LYS A 269 10.30 -30.90 -21.41
N LEU A 270 10.19 -29.69 -21.93
CA LEU A 270 9.14 -28.72 -21.57
C LEU A 270 8.05 -28.71 -22.66
N MET A 271 6.79 -28.77 -22.26
CA MET A 271 5.66 -28.72 -23.19
C MET A 271 5.41 -27.29 -23.65
N SER A 272 5.12 -27.11 -24.94
CA SER A 272 4.64 -25.85 -25.52
C SER A 272 3.12 -25.76 -25.43
N PHE A 273 2.60 -24.66 -24.90
CA PHE A 273 1.19 -24.30 -24.96
C PHE A 273 0.88 -23.57 -26.27
N GLU A 274 0.75 -24.31 -27.38
CA GLU A 274 0.42 -23.72 -28.69
C GLU A 274 -0.88 -22.88 -28.65
N GLN A 275 -1.79 -23.23 -27.75
CA GLN A 275 -3.07 -22.54 -27.54
C GLN A 275 -3.01 -21.51 -26.39
N SER A 276 -1.84 -20.99 -26.03
CA SER A 276 -1.64 -20.09 -24.88
C SER A 276 -2.58 -18.88 -24.89
N GLN A 277 -2.78 -18.25 -26.05
CA GLN A 277 -3.70 -17.13 -26.21
C GLN A 277 -5.17 -17.52 -25.96
N ALA A 278 -5.57 -18.74 -26.31
CA ALA A 278 -6.93 -19.22 -26.06
C ALA A 278 -7.17 -19.44 -24.56
N TYR A 279 -6.18 -19.98 -23.84
CA TYR A 279 -6.24 -20.11 -22.38
C TYR A 279 -6.33 -18.74 -21.72
N ALA A 280 -5.50 -17.77 -22.10
CA ALA A 280 -5.53 -16.41 -21.56
C ALA A 280 -6.89 -15.70 -21.76
N ARG A 281 -7.60 -16.00 -22.87
CA ARG A 281 -8.94 -15.45 -23.12
C ARG A 281 -10.04 -16.15 -22.33
N LYS A 282 -9.91 -17.44 -22.05
CA LYS A 282 -10.88 -18.23 -21.27
C LYS A 282 -10.71 -18.07 -19.76
N LEU A 283 -9.48 -17.85 -19.32
CA LEU A 283 -9.08 -17.73 -17.93
C LEU A 283 -8.43 -16.36 -17.74
N PRO A 284 -9.20 -15.32 -17.35
CA PRO A 284 -8.74 -13.92 -17.35
C PRO A 284 -7.51 -13.62 -16.48
N PHE A 285 -7.22 -14.48 -15.51
CA PHE A 285 -6.05 -14.38 -14.64
C PHE A 285 -4.77 -14.93 -15.29
N LEU A 286 -4.84 -15.50 -16.51
CA LEU A 286 -3.70 -16.00 -17.26
C LEU A 286 -3.26 -15.04 -18.35
N SER A 287 -1.95 -14.90 -18.52
CA SER A 287 -1.32 -14.26 -19.66
C SER A 287 -0.62 -15.29 -20.55
N ALA A 288 -0.62 -15.05 -21.85
CA ALA A 288 0.19 -15.82 -22.79
C ALA A 288 1.61 -15.23 -22.80
N VAL A 289 2.61 -16.04 -22.50
CA VAL A 289 4.01 -15.63 -22.46
C VAL A 289 4.86 -16.55 -23.32
N THR A 290 6.00 -16.06 -23.79
CA THR A 290 6.93 -16.84 -24.61
C THR A 290 8.26 -16.95 -23.88
N LEU A 291 8.79 -18.17 -23.76
CA LEU A 291 10.16 -18.44 -23.34
C LEU A 291 11.05 -18.37 -24.60
N PRO A 292 11.90 -17.33 -24.74
CA PRO A 292 12.68 -17.17 -25.96
C PRO A 292 13.75 -18.24 -26.13
N ARG A 293 14.05 -18.59 -27.38
CA ARG A 293 15.18 -19.45 -27.75
C ARG A 293 16.48 -18.97 -27.10
N GLY A 294 17.23 -19.90 -26.51
CA GLY A 294 18.54 -19.65 -25.91
C GLY A 294 18.53 -18.90 -24.57
N VAL A 295 17.37 -18.52 -24.02
CA VAL A 295 17.31 -17.70 -22.79
C VAL A 295 17.86 -18.42 -21.55
N VAL A 296 17.81 -19.76 -21.53
CA VAL A 296 18.33 -20.58 -20.42
C VAL A 296 19.84 -20.70 -20.52
N ASP A 297 20.34 -21.05 -21.71
CA ASP A 297 21.76 -21.13 -22.01
C ASP A 297 22.01 -20.77 -23.47
N LEU A 298 22.57 -19.58 -23.71
CA LEU A 298 22.88 -19.09 -25.05
C LEU A 298 23.97 -19.90 -25.74
N GLY A 299 24.91 -20.48 -24.98
CA GLY A 299 26.02 -21.26 -25.54
C GLY A 299 25.58 -22.63 -26.02
N ARG A 300 24.61 -23.24 -25.33
CA ARG A 300 24.00 -24.53 -25.71
C ARG A 300 22.72 -24.37 -26.54
N ASP A 301 22.27 -23.14 -26.79
CA ASP A 301 21.02 -22.83 -27.48
C ASP A 301 19.81 -23.52 -26.83
N LEU A 302 19.67 -23.33 -25.51
CA LEU A 302 18.57 -23.88 -24.70
C LEU A 302 17.58 -22.79 -24.27
N PRO A 303 16.27 -22.95 -24.52
CA PRO A 303 15.67 -23.93 -25.43
C PRO A 303 16.07 -23.64 -26.89
N SER A 304 16.01 -24.66 -27.76
CA SER A 304 16.40 -24.54 -29.18
C SER A 304 15.39 -23.83 -30.07
N ARG A 305 14.21 -23.53 -29.52
CA ARG A 305 13.12 -22.77 -30.14
C ARG A 305 12.36 -21.99 -29.09
N ASP A 306 11.58 -21.02 -29.53
CA ASP A 306 10.63 -20.34 -28.66
C ASP A 306 9.57 -21.33 -28.16
N ILE A 307 9.29 -21.30 -26.86
CA ILE A 307 8.28 -22.15 -26.22
C ILE A 307 7.15 -21.26 -25.73
N GLN A 308 5.92 -21.53 -26.17
CA GLN A 308 4.75 -20.81 -25.69
C GLN A 308 4.33 -21.36 -24.34
N LEU A 309 4.06 -20.48 -23.39
CA LEU A 309 3.62 -20.82 -22.04
C LEU A 309 2.39 -19.99 -21.66
N VAL A 310 1.69 -20.44 -20.63
CA VAL A 310 0.68 -19.65 -19.93
C VAL A 310 1.22 -19.30 -18.56
N ALA A 311 0.92 -18.11 -18.06
CA ALA A 311 1.40 -17.66 -16.77
C ALA A 311 0.30 -16.90 -16.02
N PRO A 312 -0.11 -17.33 -14.81
CA PRO A 312 -0.77 -16.43 -13.89
C PRO A 312 0.12 -15.22 -13.54
N THR A 313 -0.53 -14.11 -13.21
CA THR A 313 0.15 -12.93 -12.67
C THR A 313 0.15 -12.99 -11.15
N ALA A 314 1.33 -12.96 -10.54
CA ALA A 314 1.46 -12.81 -9.09
C ALA A 314 1.18 -11.36 -8.71
N SER A 315 0.29 -11.14 -7.73
CA SER A 315 -0.10 -9.83 -7.25
C SER A 315 0.29 -9.63 -5.79
N LEU A 316 0.51 -8.39 -5.40
CA LEU A 316 0.60 -8.01 -3.98
C LEU A 316 -0.78 -7.57 -3.51
N VAL A 317 -1.37 -8.29 -2.57
CA VAL A 317 -2.72 -8.05 -2.06
C VAL A 317 -2.63 -7.60 -0.60
N ALA A 318 -3.43 -6.61 -0.24
CA ALA A 318 -3.50 -6.06 1.11
C ALA A 318 -4.96 -5.92 1.54
N ARG A 319 -5.17 -5.75 2.84
CA ARG A 319 -6.44 -5.27 3.36
C ARG A 319 -6.67 -3.83 2.92
N GLU A 320 -7.92 -3.45 2.63
CA GLU A 320 -8.26 -2.06 2.30
C GLU A 320 -7.91 -1.11 3.45
N SER A 321 -8.03 -1.58 4.70
CA SER A 321 -7.63 -0.83 5.90
C SER A 321 -6.12 -0.61 6.05
N LEU A 322 -5.28 -1.16 5.16
CA LEU A 322 -3.84 -0.96 5.20
C LEU A 322 -3.50 0.52 5.04
N HIS A 323 -2.73 1.03 5.99
CA HIS A 323 -2.39 2.44 6.05
C HIS A 323 -1.80 2.96 4.71
N PRO A 324 -2.37 4.01 4.07
CA PRO A 324 -1.98 4.46 2.73
C PRO A 324 -0.48 4.72 2.51
N ALA A 325 0.23 5.18 3.55
CA ALA A 325 1.67 5.42 3.44
C ALA A 325 2.49 4.12 3.32
N LEU A 326 2.00 3.01 3.90
CA LEU A 326 2.61 1.69 3.70
C LEU A 326 2.35 1.19 2.28
N VAL A 327 1.13 1.35 1.77
CA VAL A 327 0.81 1.04 0.36
C VAL A 327 1.76 1.79 -0.57
N GLN A 328 1.98 3.07 -0.32
CA GLN A 328 2.90 3.88 -1.12
C GLN A 328 4.37 3.40 -1.05
N LEU A 329 4.84 2.98 0.12
CA LEU A 329 6.18 2.40 0.28
C LEU A 329 6.30 1.04 -0.42
N LEU A 330 5.26 0.20 -0.33
CA LEU A 330 5.18 -1.08 -1.01
C LEU A 330 5.19 -0.91 -2.53
N MET A 331 4.47 0.09 -3.06
CA MET A 331 4.50 0.43 -4.49
C MET A 331 5.88 0.89 -4.96
N GLN A 332 6.58 1.69 -4.15
CA GLN A 332 7.95 2.09 -4.44
C GLN A 332 8.92 0.92 -4.39
N ALA A 333 8.74 -0.01 -3.44
CA ALA A 333 9.52 -1.24 -3.37
C ALA A 333 9.23 -2.12 -4.59
N ALA A 334 7.95 -2.28 -4.96
CA ALA A 334 7.52 -3.03 -6.13
C ALA A 334 8.19 -2.52 -7.41
N GLY A 335 8.18 -1.20 -7.64
CA GLY A 335 8.86 -0.59 -8.79
C GLY A 335 10.37 -0.83 -8.83
N ARG A 336 11.04 -0.96 -7.67
CA ARG A 336 12.48 -1.28 -7.62
C ARG A 336 12.76 -2.76 -7.81
N VAL A 337 11.93 -3.62 -7.22
CA VAL A 337 12.14 -5.08 -7.21
C VAL A 337 11.72 -5.71 -8.53
N HIS A 338 10.66 -5.20 -9.16
CA HIS A 338 10.02 -5.78 -10.35
C HIS A 338 10.21 -4.94 -11.63
N GLY A 339 10.77 -3.72 -11.53
CA GLY A 339 11.00 -2.87 -12.70
C GLY A 339 12.15 -3.30 -13.60
N THR A 340 12.97 -4.26 -13.17
CA THR A 340 14.08 -4.81 -13.97
C THR A 340 13.57 -5.80 -15.02
N PRO A 341 14.22 -5.89 -16.20
CA PRO A 341 13.84 -6.89 -17.20
C PRO A 341 14.05 -8.32 -16.67
N GLY A 342 13.17 -9.23 -17.07
CA GLY A 342 13.24 -10.67 -16.77
C GLY A 342 13.02 -11.51 -18.03
N TRP A 343 12.87 -12.83 -17.87
CA TRP A 343 12.68 -13.73 -19.02
C TRP A 343 11.33 -13.53 -19.71
N PHE A 344 10.31 -13.11 -18.95
CA PHE A 344 8.92 -12.97 -19.41
C PHE A 344 8.40 -11.52 -19.30
N ALA A 345 9.27 -10.56 -18.99
CA ALA A 345 8.88 -9.18 -18.75
C ALA A 345 9.95 -8.21 -19.23
N ARG A 346 9.52 -7.11 -19.85
CA ARG A 346 10.38 -6.01 -20.26
C ARG A 346 10.69 -5.09 -19.08
N ALA A 347 11.76 -4.32 -19.21
CA ALA A 347 12.09 -3.29 -18.22
C ALA A 347 10.93 -2.29 -18.10
N GLY A 348 10.49 -2.04 -16.85
CA GLY A 348 9.37 -1.13 -16.55
C GLY A 348 7.98 -1.68 -16.86
N GLU A 349 7.84 -2.95 -17.24
CA GLU A 349 6.53 -3.58 -17.43
C GLU A 349 5.80 -3.82 -16.11
N PHE A 350 6.55 -4.14 -15.04
CA PHE A 350 6.01 -4.37 -13.70
C PHE A 350 6.53 -3.33 -12.69
N PRO A 351 5.77 -3.05 -11.60
CA PRO A 351 4.41 -3.52 -11.35
C PRO A 351 3.40 -2.90 -12.32
N HIS A 352 2.26 -3.57 -12.55
CA HIS A 352 1.21 -3.07 -13.42
C HIS A 352 -0.19 -3.21 -12.80
N ALA A 353 -1.11 -2.40 -13.33
CA ALA A 353 -2.48 -2.27 -12.82
C ALA A 353 -3.42 -3.38 -13.33
N GLU A 354 -3.15 -3.97 -14.49
CA GLU A 354 -4.01 -4.97 -15.11
C GLU A 354 -3.79 -6.37 -14.49
N GLY A 355 -4.74 -7.29 -14.68
CA GLY A 355 -4.58 -8.69 -14.27
C GLY A 355 -4.66 -8.98 -12.77
N ALA A 356 -5.09 -8.01 -11.94
CA ALA A 356 -5.40 -8.24 -10.54
C ALA A 356 -6.78 -8.89 -10.37
N ASP A 357 -6.86 -9.96 -9.57
CA ASP A 357 -8.12 -10.60 -9.18
C ASP A 357 -8.96 -9.72 -8.22
N PHE A 358 -8.40 -8.60 -7.75
CA PHE A 358 -8.96 -7.70 -6.75
C PHE A 358 -8.97 -6.24 -7.25
N PRO A 359 -9.88 -5.38 -6.75
CA PRO A 359 -9.83 -3.95 -7.05
C PRO A 359 -8.49 -3.34 -6.64
N LEU A 360 -8.00 -2.35 -7.40
CA LEU A 360 -6.74 -1.69 -7.07
C LEU A 360 -6.91 -0.72 -5.91
N ALA A 361 -5.95 -0.72 -4.99
CA ALA A 361 -5.88 0.29 -3.94
C ALA A 361 -5.78 1.71 -4.53
N ASP A 362 -6.43 2.69 -3.90
CA ASP A 362 -6.43 4.08 -4.36
C ASP A 362 -5.01 4.66 -4.46
N GLU A 363 -4.16 4.36 -3.49
CA GLU A 363 -2.75 4.78 -3.50
C GLU A 363 -1.95 4.10 -4.60
N ALA A 364 -2.24 2.83 -4.91
CA ALA A 364 -1.60 2.14 -6.02
C ALA A 364 -2.00 2.79 -7.35
N THR A 365 -3.29 3.10 -7.53
CA THR A 365 -3.79 3.85 -8.70
C THR A 365 -3.11 5.21 -8.84
N ARG A 366 -2.94 5.95 -7.74
CA ARG A 366 -2.21 7.23 -7.73
C ARG A 366 -0.74 7.05 -8.11
N TYR A 367 -0.09 5.99 -7.62
CA TYR A 367 1.29 5.67 -7.95
C TYR A 367 1.48 5.34 -9.44
N TYR A 368 0.58 4.56 -10.05
CA TYR A 368 0.65 4.28 -11.49
C TYR A 368 0.50 5.54 -12.35
N LYS A 369 -0.34 6.50 -11.93
CA LYS A 369 -0.57 7.76 -12.66
C LYS A 369 0.55 8.79 -12.48
N SER A 370 1.11 8.91 -11.28
CA SER A 370 1.97 10.04 -10.89
C SER A 370 3.36 9.65 -10.35
N GLY A 371 3.59 8.36 -10.09
CA GLY A 371 4.81 7.83 -9.50
C GLY A 371 5.00 8.26 -8.05
N LYS A 372 6.25 8.59 -7.68
CA LYS A 372 6.58 9.10 -6.34
C LYS A 372 6.00 10.51 -6.15
N PRO A 373 5.35 10.81 -5.01
CA PRO A 373 4.84 12.14 -4.69
C PRO A 373 5.92 13.21 -4.82
N LEU A 374 5.53 14.38 -5.32
CA LEU A 374 6.43 15.50 -5.59
C LEU A 374 7.23 15.92 -4.35
N LEU A 375 6.60 15.93 -3.17
CA LEU A 375 7.26 16.30 -1.91
C LEU A 375 8.41 15.33 -1.58
N GLN A 376 8.28 14.03 -1.85
CA GLN A 376 9.34 13.05 -1.59
C GLN A 376 10.59 13.22 -2.47
N ARG A 377 10.54 14.09 -3.49
CA ARG A 377 11.72 14.44 -4.30
C ARG A 377 12.65 15.41 -3.60
N TYR A 378 12.13 16.23 -2.68
CA TYR A 378 12.90 17.31 -2.03
C TYR A 378 13.08 17.11 -0.53
N MET A 379 12.30 16.22 0.09
CA MET A 379 12.26 16.08 1.55
C MET A 379 12.13 14.61 2.00
N PRO A 380 12.58 14.28 3.23
CA PRO A 380 12.48 12.94 3.78
C PRO A 380 11.04 12.42 3.83
N PHE A 381 10.89 11.09 3.72
CA PHE A 381 9.59 10.40 3.65
C PHE A 381 8.61 10.82 4.76
N TRP A 382 9.04 10.85 6.02
CA TRP A 382 8.16 11.17 7.15
C TRP A 382 7.55 12.57 7.03
N MET A 383 8.35 13.55 6.57
CA MET A 383 7.92 14.93 6.44
C MET A 383 7.01 15.09 5.23
N ALA A 384 7.35 14.41 4.12
CA ALA A 384 6.53 14.40 2.91
C ALA A 384 5.15 13.79 3.18
N ASN A 385 5.11 12.65 3.85
CA ASN A 385 3.86 11.97 4.19
C ASN A 385 3.03 12.76 5.21
N LEU A 386 3.66 13.42 6.19
CA LEU A 386 2.94 14.29 7.14
C LEU A 386 2.25 15.45 6.43
N ILE A 387 2.96 16.17 5.56
CA ILE A 387 2.41 17.33 4.85
C ILE A 387 1.33 16.91 3.86
N ASP A 388 1.56 15.86 3.06
CA ASP A 388 0.61 15.39 2.05
C ASP A 388 -0.75 15.04 2.67
N ARG A 389 -0.72 14.40 3.85
CA ARG A 389 -1.93 14.03 4.59
C ARG A 389 -2.58 15.19 5.32
N MET A 390 -1.79 16.08 5.90
CA MET A 390 -2.31 17.18 6.70
C MET A 390 -2.65 18.41 5.87
N TRP A 391 -2.31 18.49 4.59
CA TRP A 391 -2.44 19.72 3.80
C TRP A 391 -3.86 20.32 3.83
N VAL A 392 -4.90 19.49 3.66
CA VAL A 392 -6.30 19.94 3.72
C VAL A 392 -6.67 20.45 5.13
N ALA A 393 -6.19 19.77 6.17
CA ALA A 393 -6.42 20.18 7.55
C ALA A 393 -5.65 21.48 7.89
N LEU A 394 -4.39 21.59 7.48
CA LEU A 394 -3.56 22.78 7.65
C LEU A 394 -4.18 23.98 6.94
N LEU A 395 -4.68 23.79 5.71
CA LEU A 395 -5.39 24.83 4.97
C LEU A 395 -6.67 25.25 5.71
N SER A 396 -7.48 24.28 6.18
CA SER A 396 -8.68 24.55 6.95
C SER A 396 -8.39 25.32 8.25
N ILE A 397 -7.35 24.90 8.99
CA ILE A 397 -6.88 25.57 10.20
C ILE A 397 -6.46 27.01 9.89
N MET A 398 -5.73 27.24 8.80
CA MET A 398 -5.35 28.59 8.37
C MET A 398 -6.58 29.45 8.04
N VAL A 399 -7.56 28.90 7.31
CA VAL A 399 -8.79 29.60 6.95
C VAL A 399 -9.58 30.05 8.19
N VAL A 400 -9.55 29.27 9.27
CA VAL A 400 -10.21 29.62 10.55
C VAL A 400 -9.36 30.58 11.39
N LEU A 401 -8.04 30.39 11.44
CA LEU A 401 -7.14 31.20 12.26
C LEU A 401 -7.00 32.64 11.74
N ILE A 402 -7.03 32.84 10.41
CA ILE A 402 -6.92 34.18 9.81
C ILE A 402 -8.03 35.13 10.32
N PRO A 403 -9.34 34.81 10.22
CA PRO A 403 -10.39 35.66 10.77
C PRO A 403 -10.36 35.71 12.30
N LEU A 404 -10.03 34.61 12.98
CA LEU A 404 -9.91 34.59 14.44
C LEU A 404 -8.82 35.56 14.93
N SER A 405 -7.71 35.68 14.19
CA SER A 405 -6.65 36.64 14.52
C SER A 405 -7.14 38.09 14.50
N ARG A 406 -8.15 38.42 13.70
CA ARG A 406 -8.76 39.77 13.63
C ARG A 406 -9.66 40.08 14.82
N LEU A 407 -10.06 39.08 15.61
CA LEU A 407 -10.86 39.27 16.83
C LEU A 407 -9.98 39.55 18.06
N LEU A 408 -8.66 39.33 17.98
CA LEU A 408 -7.73 39.60 19.09
C LEU A 408 -7.61 41.09 19.44
N PRO A 409 -7.43 42.03 18.49
CA PRO A 409 -7.37 43.46 18.78
C PRO A 409 -8.56 44.00 19.60
N PRO A 410 -9.83 43.80 19.20
CA PRO A 410 -10.96 44.37 19.93
C PRO A 410 -11.16 43.73 21.30
N LEU A 411 -10.92 42.42 21.46
CA LEU A 411 -11.01 41.73 22.75
C LEU A 411 -9.95 42.20 23.73
N TYR A 412 -8.73 42.47 23.24
CA TYR A 412 -7.67 43.04 24.06
C TYR A 412 -8.04 44.44 24.57
N VAL A 413 -8.53 45.31 23.67
CA VAL A 413 -9.01 46.65 24.01
C VAL A 413 -10.12 46.57 25.06
N PHE A 414 -11.12 45.73 24.83
CA PHE A 414 -12.24 45.52 25.75
C PHE A 414 -11.74 45.09 27.14
N ARG A 415 -10.87 44.08 27.21
CA ARG A 415 -10.32 43.60 28.49
C ARG A 415 -9.54 44.69 29.23
N MET A 416 -8.79 45.54 28.52
CA MET A 416 -8.07 46.65 29.14
C MET A 416 -9.03 47.71 29.67
N ARG A 417 -10.03 48.11 28.86
CA ARG A 417 -11.09 49.05 29.26
C ARG A 417 -11.88 48.56 30.46
N SER A 418 -12.34 47.31 30.47
CA SER A 418 -13.13 46.74 31.57
C SER A 418 -12.40 46.77 32.92
N ARG A 419 -11.05 46.77 32.93
CA ARG A 419 -10.30 46.95 34.18
C ARG A 419 -10.47 48.34 34.77
N VAL A 420 -10.56 49.38 33.94
CA VAL A 420 -10.79 50.76 34.35
C VAL A 420 -12.27 50.98 34.70
N PHE A 421 -13.19 50.47 33.87
CA PHE A 421 -14.64 50.64 34.06
C PHE A 421 -15.17 50.05 35.38
N ARG A 422 -14.57 48.97 35.91
CA ARG A 422 -14.97 48.44 37.23
C ARG A 422 -14.78 49.45 38.36
N TRP A 423 -13.70 50.23 38.31
CA TRP A 423 -13.44 51.28 39.29
C TRP A 423 -14.36 52.48 39.08
N TYR A 424 -14.70 52.77 37.83
CA TYR A 424 -15.69 53.79 37.48
C TYR A 424 -17.09 53.44 38.01
N ALA A 425 -17.48 52.17 37.96
CA ALA A 425 -18.74 51.70 38.56
C ALA A 425 -18.75 51.91 40.07
N ARG A 426 -17.64 51.58 40.77
CA ARG A 426 -17.54 51.80 42.22
C ARG A 426 -17.55 53.28 42.59
N LEU A 427 -16.90 54.13 41.79
CA LEU A 427 -16.98 55.59 41.96
C LEU A 427 -18.43 56.09 41.85
N ARG A 428 -19.19 55.56 40.88
CA ARG A 428 -20.60 55.92 40.68
C ARG A 428 -21.50 55.45 41.82
N GLU A 429 -21.22 54.29 42.42
CA GLU A 429 -21.90 53.83 43.64
C GLU A 429 -21.68 54.80 44.80
N ILE A 430 -20.43 55.26 45.03
CA ILE A 430 -20.08 56.25 46.05
C ILE A 430 -20.77 57.59 45.77
N GLU A 431 -20.76 58.06 44.52
CA GLU A 431 -21.44 59.30 44.11
C GLU A 431 -22.96 59.22 44.35
N THR A 432 -23.58 58.10 44.02
CA THR A 432 -25.03 57.89 44.20
C THR A 432 -25.39 57.80 45.69
N ALA A 433 -24.56 57.12 46.50
CA ALA A 433 -24.73 57.05 47.94
C ALA A 433 -24.58 58.43 48.61
N GLY A 434 -23.69 59.29 48.10
CA GLY A 434 -23.50 60.67 48.56
C GLY A 434 -24.66 61.62 48.27
N GLN A 435 -25.54 61.28 47.32
CA GLN A 435 -26.75 62.07 47.00
C GLN A 435 -27.95 61.71 47.89
N GLY A 436 -27.83 60.71 48.77
CA GLY A 436 -28.90 60.31 49.69
C GLY A 436 -29.11 61.31 50.84
N VAL A 437 -30.37 61.47 51.27
CA VAL A 437 -30.78 62.44 52.30
C VAL A 437 -30.15 62.17 53.68
N ALA A 438 -29.67 60.96 53.93
CA ALA A 438 -28.97 60.55 55.17
C ALA A 438 -27.57 59.98 54.88
N ALA A 439 -26.84 60.57 53.92
CA ALA A 439 -25.51 60.10 53.54
C ALA A 439 -24.45 60.45 54.61
N ASP A 440 -23.72 59.44 55.10
CA ASP A 440 -22.53 59.63 55.93
C ASP A 440 -21.34 60.04 55.05
N HIS A 441 -21.14 61.35 54.92
CA HIS A 441 -20.12 61.93 54.05
C HIS A 441 -18.70 61.59 54.52
N ALA A 442 -18.48 61.36 55.82
CA ALA A 442 -17.16 61.01 56.35
C ALA A 442 -16.77 59.57 55.97
N ALA A 443 -17.72 58.63 56.07
CA ALA A 443 -17.52 57.26 55.62
C ALA A 443 -17.28 57.17 54.09
N LEU A 444 -18.04 57.93 53.30
CA LEU A 444 -17.90 57.95 51.84
C LEU A 444 -16.56 58.57 51.38
N LEU A 445 -16.04 59.58 52.09
CA LEU A 445 -14.71 60.16 51.81
C LEU A 445 -13.58 59.16 52.11
N ALA A 446 -13.72 58.36 53.18
CA ALA A 446 -12.77 57.29 53.48
C ALA A 446 -12.78 56.19 52.40
N GLU A 447 -13.97 55.79 51.94
CA GLU A 447 -14.12 54.81 50.86
C GLU A 447 -13.55 55.33 49.52
N LEU A 448 -13.75 56.62 49.23
CA LEU A 448 -13.20 57.28 48.04
C LEU A 448 -11.66 57.35 48.08
N ALA A 449 -11.06 57.59 49.25
CA ALA A 449 -9.61 57.57 49.42
C ALA A 449 -9.02 56.16 49.21
N GLU A 450 -9.71 55.13 49.69
CA GLU A 450 -9.33 53.74 49.45
C GLU A 450 -9.44 53.38 47.95
N LEU A 451 -10.50 53.84 47.28
CA LEU A 451 -10.67 53.67 45.83
C LEU A 451 -9.52 54.32 45.06
N GLU A 452 -9.15 55.56 45.38
CA GLU A 452 -8.04 56.27 44.73
C GLU A 452 -6.71 55.53 44.91
N GLN A 453 -6.41 55.07 46.12
CA GLN A 453 -5.17 54.33 46.40
C GLN A 453 -5.11 53.04 45.57
N ARG A 454 -6.24 52.31 45.45
CA ARG A 454 -6.33 51.09 44.64
C ARG A 454 -6.20 51.40 43.14
N VAL A 455 -6.82 52.47 42.64
CA VAL A 455 -6.69 52.94 41.25
C VAL A 455 -5.25 53.38 40.95
N GLY A 456 -4.56 53.96 41.92
CA GLY A 456 -3.15 54.36 41.85
C GLY A 456 -2.19 53.22 41.49
N GLN A 457 -2.52 51.99 41.90
CA GLN A 457 -1.71 50.79 41.69
C GLN A 457 -2.02 50.06 40.37
N VAL A 458 -3.07 50.47 39.64
CA VAL A 458 -3.46 49.83 38.38
C VAL A 458 -2.48 50.23 37.27
N LYS A 459 -1.72 49.26 36.77
CA LYS A 459 -0.83 49.44 35.62
C LYS A 459 -1.62 49.25 34.32
N VAL A 460 -1.76 50.33 33.54
CA VAL A 460 -2.43 50.34 32.23
C VAL A 460 -1.42 50.80 31.16
N PRO A 461 -1.44 50.23 29.93
CA PRO A 461 -0.57 50.67 28.84
C PRO A 461 -0.78 52.16 28.48
N LEU A 462 0.26 52.80 27.93
CA LEU A 462 0.24 54.22 27.54
C LEU A 462 -0.91 54.58 26.59
N SER A 463 -1.32 53.64 25.73
CA SER A 463 -2.44 53.82 24.80
C SER A 463 -3.81 53.99 25.48
N TYR A 464 -3.93 53.64 26.76
CA TYR A 464 -5.15 53.77 27.57
C TYR A 464 -4.93 54.62 28.82
N ALA A 465 -3.80 55.34 28.91
CA ALA A 465 -3.50 56.19 30.06
C ALA A 465 -4.54 57.32 30.23
N GLU A 466 -5.09 57.84 29.13
CA GLU A 466 -6.12 58.87 29.12
C GLU A 466 -7.36 58.47 29.94
N GLU A 467 -7.84 57.23 29.80
CA GLU A 467 -9.01 56.73 30.55
C GLU A 467 -8.74 56.62 32.05
N LEU A 468 -7.50 56.28 32.43
CA LEU A 468 -7.08 56.23 33.83
C LEU A 468 -6.94 57.63 34.43
N TYR A 469 -6.43 58.59 33.66
CA TYR A 469 -6.35 60.00 34.09
C TYR A 469 -7.72 60.64 34.23
N ALA A 470 -8.64 60.38 33.30
CA ALA A 470 -10.02 60.85 33.39
C ALA A 470 -10.74 60.30 34.64
N LEU A 471 -10.54 59.02 34.97
CA LEU A 471 -11.06 58.43 36.20
C LEU A 471 -10.53 59.14 37.46
N ARG A 472 -9.23 59.44 37.52
CA ARG A 472 -8.64 60.18 38.64
C ARG A 472 -9.23 61.59 38.78
N GLN A 473 -9.36 62.30 37.67
CA GLN A 473 -9.97 63.64 37.66
C GLN A 473 -11.43 63.61 38.17
N HIS A 474 -12.18 62.56 37.84
CA HIS A 474 -13.55 62.40 38.36
C HIS A 474 -13.59 62.02 39.85
N ILE A 475 -12.63 61.23 40.34
CA ILE A 475 -12.48 60.99 41.78
C ILE A 475 -12.28 62.31 42.52
N ASP A 476 -11.42 63.20 42.03
CA ASP A 476 -11.19 64.51 42.62
C ASP A 476 -12.42 65.42 42.57
N MET A 477 -13.19 65.38 41.49
CA MET A 477 -14.44 66.13 41.38
C MET A 477 -15.51 65.65 42.37
N VAL A 478 -15.69 64.33 42.53
CA VAL A 478 -16.65 63.76 43.50
C VAL A 478 -16.20 64.07 44.94
N ARG A 479 -14.89 64.02 45.22
CA ARG A 479 -14.31 64.43 46.50
C ARG A 479 -14.68 65.87 46.85
N ALA A 480 -14.49 66.81 45.92
CA ALA A 480 -14.83 68.21 46.13
C ALA A 480 -16.32 68.40 46.45
N ARG A 481 -17.22 67.72 45.72
CA ARG A 481 -18.66 67.78 45.97
C ARG A 481 -19.07 67.22 47.33
N LEU A 482 -18.49 66.10 47.76
CA LEU A 482 -18.77 65.52 49.08
C LEU A 482 -18.24 66.41 50.22
N GLN A 483 -17.13 67.11 50.00
CA GLN A 483 -16.58 68.08 50.96
C GLN A 483 -17.45 69.35 51.04
N GLU A 484 -17.96 69.84 49.92
CA GLU A 484 -18.91 70.97 49.87
C GLU A 484 -20.26 70.61 50.51
N GLY A 485 -20.83 69.44 50.20
CA GLY A 485 -22.08 68.95 50.82
C GLY A 485 -21.98 68.70 52.32
N GLY A 486 -20.83 68.22 52.81
CA GLY A 486 -20.55 68.06 54.24
C GLY A 486 -20.36 69.39 54.98
N SER A 487 -20.02 70.48 54.28
CA SER A 487 -19.86 71.82 54.86
C SER A 487 -21.18 72.59 55.04
N ALA A 488 -22.27 72.11 54.45
CA ALA A 488 -23.61 72.71 54.54
C ALA A 488 -24.42 72.27 55.77
N SER A 489 -23.87 71.42 56.65
CA SER A 489 -24.45 71.17 57.98
C SER A 489 -23.60 71.82 59.06
N PRO A 490 -23.98 73.04 59.49
CA PRO A 490 -23.92 73.35 60.90
C PRO A 490 -25.25 73.95 61.40
N ALA A 491 -25.52 73.61 62.67
CA ALA A 491 -26.43 74.24 63.62
C ALA A 491 -27.85 73.66 63.78
N ALA A 492 -27.96 72.95 64.92
CA ALA A 492 -29.09 72.78 65.84
C ALA A 492 -30.22 71.82 65.44
#